data_AF-A0A7J0CZM3-F1
#
_entry.id   AF-A0A7J0CZM3-F1
#
_cell.length_a   1.000
_cell.length_b   1.000
_cell.length_c   1.000
_cell.angle_alpha   90.00
_cell.angle_beta   90.00
_cell.angle_gamma   90.00
#
_symmetry.space_group_name_H-M   'P 1'
#
loop_
_entity.id
_entity.type
_entity.pdbx_description
1 polymer ?
#
loop_
_entity_poly.entity_id
_entity_poly.type
_entity_poly.pdbx_seq_one_letter_code
_entity_poly.pdbx_strand_id
1 'polypeptide(L)' 'MLLETPDTFLAHNGSWARTAEALHLHVNTVHYRIGRVDLLTGRDLARLDHKLDLKAALLCR' A
#
# COMPACT_ATOMS: atom_id res chain seq x y z
N MET A 1 7.76 3.59 -8.62
CA MET A 1 6.32 3.75 -8.92
C MET A 1 5.40 2.64 -8.37
N LEU A 2 5.66 1.32 -8.55
CA LEU A 2 4.72 0.29 -8.03
C LEU A 2 4.97 -0.13 -6.57
N LEU A 3 6.22 -0.11 -6.10
CA LEU A 3 6.57 -0.46 -4.70
C LEU A 3 6.46 0.72 -3.72
N GLU A 4 6.60 1.94 -4.24
CA GLU A 4 6.59 3.18 -3.46
C GLU A 4 5.25 3.45 -2.79
N THR A 5 4.14 3.22 -3.51
CA THR A 5 2.80 3.41 -2.96
C THR A 5 2.48 2.43 -1.81
N PRO A 6 2.65 1.10 -1.95
CA PRO A 6 2.44 0.18 -0.84
C PRO A 6 3.42 0.40 0.33
N ASP A 7 4.69 0.75 0.11
CA ASP A 7 5.62 1.03 1.21
C ASP A 7 5.19 2.28 2.00
N THR A 8 4.82 3.35 1.30
CA THR A 8 4.31 4.60 1.91
C THR A 8 2.97 4.37 2.61
N PHE A 9 2.08 3.57 2.02
CA PHE A 9 0.80 3.20 2.63
C PHE A 9 0.98 2.47 3.95
N LEU A 10 1.90 1.50 4.00
CA LEU A 10 2.23 0.77 5.22
C LEU A 10 2.91 1.69 6.25
N ALA A 11 3.79 2.60 5.81
CA ALA A 11 4.42 3.59 6.70
C ALA A 11 3.41 4.54 7.35
N HIS A 12 2.27 4.80 6.69
CA HIS A 12 1.16 5.61 7.22
C HIS A 12 0.00 4.77 7.78
N ASN A 13 0.25 3.56 8.27
CA ASN A 13 -0.72 2.67 8.92
C ASN A 13 -1.96 2.35 8.06
N GLY A 14 -1.80 2.35 6.73
CA GLY A 14 -2.89 2.13 5.77
C GLY A 14 -3.84 3.32 5.61
N SER A 15 -3.40 4.53 5.96
CA SER A 15 -4.20 5.74 5.75
C SER A 15 -4.14 6.22 4.30
N TRP A 16 -5.27 6.16 3.60
CA TRP A 16 -5.41 6.66 2.23
C TRP A 16 -5.03 8.14 2.09
N ALA A 17 -5.57 8.99 2.97
CA ALA A 17 -5.35 10.44 2.93
C ALA A 17 -3.88 10.81 3.17
N ARG A 18 -3.26 10.26 4.22
CA ARG A 18 -1.85 10.55 4.53
C ARG A 18 -0.90 10.03 3.46
N THR A 19 -1.22 8.88 2.87
CA THR A 19 -0.44 8.33 1.74
C THR A 19 -0.56 9.20 0.50
N ALA A 20 -1.76 9.69 0.20
CA ALA A 20 -2.02 10.58 -0.92
C ALA A 20 -1.26 11.91 -0.77
N GLU A 21 -1.31 12.49 0.42
CA GLU A 21 -0.55 13.69 0.79
C GLU A 21 0.97 13.46 0.64
N ALA A 22 1.52 12.41 1.25
CA ALA A 22 2.95 12.11 1.19
C ALA A 22 3.47 11.88 -0.24
N LEU A 23 2.66 11.27 -1.10
CA LEU A 23 3.01 11.00 -2.50
C LEU A 23 2.63 12.14 -3.46
N HIS A 24 2.01 13.21 -2.97
CA HIS A 24 1.45 14.28 -3.80
C HIS A 24 0.50 13.76 -4.89
N LEU A 25 -0.32 12.76 -4.53
CA LEU A 25 -1.30 12.13 -5.41
C LEU A 25 -2.72 12.44 -4.95
N HIS A 26 -3.67 12.32 -5.87
CA HIS A 26 -5.07 12.28 -5.48
C HIS A 26 -5.38 10.96 -4.76
N VAL A 27 -6.26 10.99 -3.75
CA VAL A 27 -6.62 9.81 -2.94
C VAL A 27 -7.14 8.64 -3.78
N ASN A 28 -7.93 8.91 -4.82
CA ASN A 28 -8.40 7.90 -5.77
C ASN A 28 -7.25 7.14 -6.47
N THR A 29 -6.14 7.82 -6.77
CA THR A 29 -4.97 7.17 -7.36
C THR A 29 -4.32 6.20 -6.38
N VAL A 30 -4.29 6.52 -5.09
CA VAL A 30 -3.81 5.61 -4.04
C VAL A 30 -4.73 4.39 -3.93
N HIS A 31 -6.04 4.59 -3.88
CA HIS A 31 -7.03 3.50 -3.89
C HIS A 31 -6.82 2.56 -5.08
N TYR A 32 -6.71 3.12 -6.28
CA TYR A 32 -6.46 2.33 -7.49
C TYR A 32 -5.15 1.52 -7.41
N ARG A 33 -4.06 2.14 -6.95
CA ARG A 33 -2.76 1.48 -6.88
C ARG A 33 -2.73 0.37 -5.82
N ILE A 34 -3.30 0.61 -4.64
CA ILE A 34 -3.39 -0.42 -3.60
C ILE A 34 -4.30 -1.56 -4.04
N GLY A 35 -5.47 -1.27 -4.64
CA GLY A 35 -6.32 -2.34 -5.20
C GLY A 35 -5.61 -3.15 -6.29
N ARG A 36 -4.73 -2.52 -7.08
CA ARG A 36 -3.88 -3.24 -8.04
C ARG A 36 -2.83 -4.12 -7.35
N VAL A 37 -2.26 -3.69 -6.22
CA VAL A 37 -1.36 -4.51 -5.41
C VAL A 37 -2.11 -5.71 -4.82
N ASP A 38 -3.32 -5.51 -4.33
CA ASP A 38 -4.16 -6.60 -3.81
C ASP A 38 -4.40 -7.66 -4.88
N LEU A 39 -4.78 -7.24 -6.09
CA LEU A 39 -5.00 -8.14 -7.23
C LEU A 39 -3.73 -8.90 -7.65
N LEU A 40 -2.58 -8.23 -7.65
CA LEU A 40 -1.32 -8.84 -8.09
C LEU A 40 -0.70 -9.78 -7.04
N THR A 41 -1.00 -9.57 -5.77
CA THR A 41 -0.39 -10.32 -4.66
C THR A 41 -1.36 -11.33 -4.03
N GLY A 42 -2.65 -11.23 -4.32
CA GLY A 42 -3.69 -12.01 -3.63
C GLY A 42 -3.87 -11.61 -2.16
N ARG A 43 -3.35 -10.46 -1.74
CA ARG A 43 -3.36 -9.99 -0.35
C ARG A 43 -4.33 -8.82 -0.21
N ASP A 44 -5.38 -8.99 0.57
CA ASP A 44 -6.27 -7.90 0.98
C ASP A 44 -5.59 -6.96 1.99
N LEU A 45 -5.20 -5.75 1.54
CA LEU A 45 -4.55 -4.74 2.38
C LEU A 45 -5.52 -3.97 3.29
N ALA A 46 -6.78 -4.36 3.42
CA ALA A 46 -7.62 -3.97 4.54
C ALA A 46 -7.26 -4.77 5.82
N ARG A 47 -6.73 -5.98 5.68
CA ARG A 47 -6.42 -6.88 6.80
C ARG A 47 -5.00 -6.70 7.34
N LEU A 48 -4.86 -6.78 8.66
CA LEU A 48 -3.58 -6.54 9.33
C LEU A 48 -2.53 -7.62 9.03
N ASP A 49 -2.92 -8.89 9.05
CA ASP A 49 -2.07 -10.04 8.72
C ASP A 49 -1.46 -9.90 7.32
N HIS A 50 -2.27 -9.54 6.34
CA HIS A 50 -1.82 -9.31 4.97
C HIS A 50 -0.89 -8.09 4.83
N LYS A 51 -1.13 -7.02 5.58
CA LYS A 51 -0.21 -5.87 5.64
C LYS A 51 1.15 -6.26 6.21
N LEU A 52 1.18 -7.08 7.26
CA LEU A 52 2.42 -7.55 7.88
C LEU A 52 3.20 -8.44 6.91
N ASP A 53 2.52 -9.37 6.23
CA ASP A 53 3.16 -10.21 5.22
C ASP A 53 3.72 -9.39 4.05
N LEU A 54 2.97 -8.40 3.54
CA LEU A 54 3.47 -7.53 2.48
C LEU A 54 4.68 -6.72 2.98
N LYS A 55 4.66 -6.25 4.23
CA LYS A 55 5.81 -5.53 4.81
C LYS A 55 7.03 -6.44 4.91
N ALA A 56 6.87 -7.69 5.36
CA ALA A 56 7.94 -8.68 5.41
C ALA A 56 8.51 -8.94 4.00
N ALA A 57 7.65 -9.13 3.00
CA ALA A 57 8.09 -9.31 1.61
C ALA A 57 8.88 -8.11 1.07
N LEU A 58 8.51 -6.88 1.42
CA LEU A 58 9.25 -5.66 1.05
C LEU A 58 10.62 -5.53 1.74
N LEU A 59 10.79 -6.15 2.91
CA LEU A 59 12.04 -6.16 3.68
C LEU A 59 13.02 -7.24 3.19
N CYS A 60 12.51 -8.38 2.73
CA CYS A 60 13.33 -9.50 2.22
C CYS A 60 13.84 -9.32 0.77
N ARG A 61 13.89 -8.08 0.28
CA ARG A 61 14.35 -7.75 -1.07
C ARG A 61 15.86 -7.80 -1.22
#